data_AF-A0A177EAM5-F1
#
_entry.id   AF-A0A177EAM5-F1
#
_cell.length_a   1.000
_cell.length_b   1.000
_cell.length_c   1.000
_cell.angle_alpha   90.00
_cell.angle_beta   90.00
_cell.angle_gamma   90.00
#
_symmetry.space_group_name_H-M   'P 1'
#
loop_
_entity.id
_entity.type
_entity.pdbx_description
1 polymer ?
#
loop_
_entity_poly.entity_id
_entity_poly.type
_entity_poly.pdbx_seq_one_letter_code
_entity_poly.pdbx_strand_id
1 'polypeptide(L)'
;MKCLWYRPTGKVVETLAKCTWPTVLRKAFLLLTATVLVAASLDSDKKGTEDSCLDSPYTKQTISFFEKAGSALTICAQQDCSRLAKSQVNKITIYLRNLTLESVPDQMTEGMAFTRLIFNNGAKSSQSTEVSNREVVKKVFKALGTLVTFKLTFFKFTEDTEPCSDVAADTAGLKKTTAEFLMEESGTRTGTSRILKAVTTHLYFRAVSDYSMDWVLPCLDLSECIFHLYIHEVPAIKSLLFLDHLNPKGVFALWVYNAKELKNLDCTLLKRQQVLNGLEVCKTPEDLFGSTETLRGIAGKSWRSLALDAKLWKGVAHQITNSFAVKELAITVSFTLDSDRFWGKVYRMQASVKTLKLRLINPNDSPKSKKTLKDLMEWIARCFVDVTALWFIDAHNQCPPEFLTYHHISIDPLLPNLKHLHYKLVGGKVLQLYRAGSTLWISPEAYSSWAQGGLNRSIAKICKKAIFSIYGTQCMSFRATAWFSPNPGCFVCQKTVSEFTQMIPMDRPRYIGIVYKKGHAACWTCLANLLREKQKAGGEPLCCLLCGDKIVHSGFNGVIRNSVNGISFFVLSWVDLEI
;
A
#
# COMPACT_ATOMS: atom_id res chain seq x y z
N MET A 1 -2.50 -9.11 17.89
CA MET A 1 -2.62 -7.96 16.96
C MET A 1 -3.19 -8.42 15.62
N LYS A 2 -4.48 -8.21 15.36
CA LYS A 2 -5.04 -8.32 14.01
C LYS A 2 -4.63 -7.07 13.23
N CYS A 3 -3.77 -7.20 12.21
CA CYS A 3 -3.58 -6.12 11.24
C CYS A 3 -4.90 -5.95 10.49
N LEU A 4 -5.67 -4.92 10.84
CA LEU A 4 -6.86 -4.50 10.12
C LEU A 4 -6.43 -4.01 8.72
N TRP A 5 -6.55 -4.90 7.74
CA TRP A 5 -6.46 -4.56 6.33
C TRP A 5 -7.77 -3.91 5.92
N TYR A 6 -7.82 -2.58 5.97
CA TYR A 6 -8.91 -1.81 5.37
C TYR A 6 -8.62 -1.71 3.86
N ARG A 7 -9.42 -2.39 3.04
CA ARG A 7 -9.51 -2.10 1.60
C ARG A 7 -10.32 -0.82 1.45
N PRO A 8 -9.81 0.27 0.86
CA PRO A 8 -10.68 1.36 0.45
C PRO A 8 -11.44 0.91 -0.80
N THR A 9 -12.73 0.63 -0.65
CA THR A 9 -13.69 0.60 -1.75
C THR A 9 -14.08 2.05 -2.08
N GLY A 10 -13.21 2.75 -2.81
CA GLY A 10 -13.54 4.03 -3.43
C GLY A 10 -13.33 3.89 -4.93
N LYS A 11 -14.40 3.94 -5.71
CA LYS A 11 -14.31 4.11 -7.16
C LYS A 11 -13.66 5.47 -7.42
N VAL A 12 -12.38 5.46 -7.76
CA VAL A 12 -11.70 6.62 -8.35
C VAL A 12 -11.77 6.43 -9.86
N VAL A 13 -12.60 7.23 -10.53
CA VAL A 13 -12.54 7.39 -11.98
C VAL A 13 -11.31 8.27 -12.25
N GLU A 14 -10.17 7.65 -12.51
CA GLU A 14 -8.94 8.33 -12.97
C GLU A 14 -8.96 8.41 -14.50
N THR A 15 -8.88 9.63 -15.03
CA THR A 15 -8.84 9.99 -16.44
C THR A 15 -7.60 9.40 -17.12
N LEU A 16 -7.80 8.58 -18.16
CA LEU A 16 -6.76 8.00 -19.01
C LEU A 16 -6.28 9.03 -20.03
N ALA A 17 -5.25 9.80 -19.70
CA ALA A 17 -4.44 10.49 -20.69
C ALA A 17 -2.96 10.34 -20.30
N LYS A 18 -2.16 9.78 -21.21
CA LYS A 18 -0.72 9.46 -21.09
C LYS A 18 -0.38 8.13 -20.38
N CYS A 19 -0.81 7.00 -20.96
CA CYS A 19 -0.15 5.72 -20.73
C CYS A 19 0.63 5.33 -21.99
N THR A 20 1.92 5.04 -21.83
CA THR A 20 2.75 4.46 -22.89
C THR A 20 2.16 3.09 -23.29
N TRP A 21 2.06 2.86 -24.59
CA TRP A 21 1.48 1.67 -25.23
C TRP A 21 1.82 0.29 -24.58
N PRO A 22 3.05 0.04 -24.07
CA PRO A 22 3.38 -1.23 -23.42
C PRO A 22 2.59 -1.53 -22.13
N THR A 23 2.06 -0.49 -21.47
CA THR A 23 1.34 -0.62 -20.19
C THR A 23 -0.11 -1.06 -20.40
N VAL A 24 -0.72 -0.67 -21.53
CA VAL A 24 -2.11 -1.00 -21.89
C VAL A 24 -2.20 -2.46 -22.33
N LEU A 25 -1.28 -2.93 -23.18
CA LEU A 25 -1.22 -4.34 -23.61
C LEU A 25 -0.92 -5.30 -22.46
N ARG A 26 -0.04 -4.92 -21.51
CA ARG A 26 0.21 -5.73 -20.30
C ARG A 26 -1.01 -5.81 -19.38
N LYS A 27 -1.73 -4.70 -19.21
CA LYS A 27 -2.99 -4.69 -18.44
C LYS A 27 -4.07 -5.51 -19.14
N ALA A 28 -4.19 -5.41 -20.46
CA ALA A 28 -5.14 -6.18 -21.25
C ALA A 28 -4.85 -7.68 -21.18
N PHE A 29 -3.58 -8.11 -21.23
CA PHE A 29 -3.19 -9.52 -21.13
C PHE A 29 -3.45 -10.10 -19.73
N LEU A 30 -3.10 -9.36 -18.66
CA LEU A 30 -3.42 -9.76 -17.28
C LEU A 30 -4.92 -9.76 -17.01
N LEU A 31 -5.66 -8.79 -17.57
CA LEU A 31 -7.11 -8.82 -17.54
C LEU A 31 -7.61 -10.03 -18.29
N LEU A 32 -7.12 -10.34 -19.50
CA LEU A 32 -7.56 -11.48 -20.31
C LEU A 32 -7.34 -12.82 -19.61
N THR A 33 -6.17 -13.09 -19.04
CA THR A 33 -5.94 -14.36 -18.34
C THR A 33 -6.74 -14.45 -17.03
N ALA A 34 -6.86 -13.35 -16.30
CA ALA A 34 -7.72 -13.28 -15.12
C ALA A 34 -9.21 -13.36 -15.48
N THR A 35 -9.67 -12.76 -16.58
CA THR A 35 -11.06 -12.85 -17.05
C THR A 35 -11.33 -14.21 -17.67
N VAL A 36 -10.38 -14.92 -18.26
CA VAL A 36 -10.63 -16.31 -18.69
C VAL A 36 -10.83 -17.21 -17.46
N LEU A 37 -10.02 -17.04 -16.41
CA LEU A 37 -10.18 -17.76 -15.14
C LEU A 37 -11.41 -17.33 -14.33
N VAL A 38 -11.73 -16.03 -14.30
CA VAL A 38 -12.86 -15.47 -13.55
C VAL A 38 -14.16 -15.59 -14.32
N ALA A 39 -14.18 -15.44 -15.65
CA ALA A 39 -15.37 -15.74 -16.46
C ALA A 39 -15.66 -17.24 -16.46
N ALA A 40 -14.65 -18.11 -16.54
CA ALA A 40 -14.86 -19.54 -16.31
C ALA A 40 -15.41 -19.86 -14.89
N SER A 41 -15.25 -18.94 -13.93
CA SER A 41 -15.78 -19.07 -12.57
C SER A 41 -17.11 -18.32 -12.32
N LEU A 42 -17.49 -17.36 -13.17
CA LEU A 42 -18.69 -16.53 -13.00
C LEU A 42 -19.77 -16.80 -14.06
N ASP A 43 -19.41 -17.38 -15.21
CA ASP A 43 -20.33 -17.68 -16.32
C ASP A 43 -21.06 -19.02 -16.12
N SER A 44 -20.89 -19.67 -14.96
CA SER A 44 -21.59 -20.91 -14.61
C SER A 44 -23.08 -20.74 -14.29
N ASP A 45 -23.58 -19.50 -14.20
CA ASP A 45 -24.93 -19.22 -13.68
C ASP A 45 -26.02 -19.03 -14.75
N LYS A 46 -25.72 -18.97 -16.06
CA LYS A 46 -26.76 -18.56 -17.05
C LYS A 46 -26.94 -19.31 -18.38
N LYS A 47 -26.14 -20.30 -18.76
CA LYS A 47 -26.47 -21.17 -19.92
C LYS A 47 -26.06 -22.61 -19.65
N GLY A 48 -26.95 -23.55 -19.97
CA GLY A 48 -26.86 -24.98 -19.65
C GLY A 48 -25.54 -25.64 -20.06
N THR A 49 -24.58 -25.66 -19.14
CA THR A 49 -24.11 -26.84 -18.37
C THR A 49 -24.05 -28.21 -19.06
N GLU A 50 -23.41 -28.32 -20.22
CA GLU A 50 -22.82 -29.61 -20.64
C GLU A 50 -21.29 -29.65 -20.49
N ASP A 51 -20.60 -28.50 -20.45
CA ASP A 51 -19.13 -28.44 -20.45
C ASP A 51 -18.46 -28.32 -19.05
N SER A 52 -19.21 -28.50 -17.96
CA SER A 52 -18.72 -28.22 -16.61
C SER A 52 -18.00 -29.39 -15.93
N CYS A 53 -18.05 -30.59 -16.50
CA CYS A 53 -17.56 -31.82 -15.86
C CYS A 53 -16.49 -32.48 -16.73
N LEU A 54 -15.42 -32.94 -16.09
CA LEU A 54 -14.29 -33.59 -16.74
C LEU A 54 -14.58 -35.08 -16.90
N ASP A 55 -14.41 -35.58 -18.11
CA ASP A 55 -14.41 -37.02 -18.39
C ASP A 55 -12.96 -37.51 -18.42
N SER A 56 -12.62 -38.41 -17.49
CA SER A 56 -11.26 -38.91 -17.34
C SER A 56 -11.27 -40.32 -16.74
N PRO A 57 -10.44 -41.25 -17.27
CA PRO A 57 -10.30 -42.58 -16.69
C PRO A 57 -9.72 -42.56 -15.27
N TYR A 58 -9.05 -41.46 -14.88
CA TYR A 58 -8.44 -41.30 -13.55
C TYR A 58 -9.38 -40.67 -12.50
N THR A 59 -10.66 -40.48 -12.83
CA THR A 59 -11.63 -39.78 -11.97
C THR A 59 -11.73 -40.40 -10.57
N LYS A 60 -11.98 -41.73 -10.49
CA LYS A 60 -12.13 -42.43 -9.20
C LYS A 60 -10.87 -42.36 -8.35
N GLN A 61 -9.70 -42.53 -8.98
CA GLN A 61 -8.40 -42.46 -8.31
C GLN A 61 -8.10 -41.06 -7.79
N THR A 62 -8.46 -40.03 -8.55
CA THR A 62 -8.31 -38.62 -8.15
C THR A 62 -9.20 -38.31 -6.95
N ILE A 63 -10.47 -38.72 -6.97
CA ILE A 63 -11.39 -38.55 -5.84
C ILE A 63 -10.83 -39.23 -4.57
N SER A 64 -10.44 -40.50 -4.69
CA SER A 64 -9.87 -41.27 -3.59
C SER A 64 -8.60 -40.63 -3.00
N PHE A 65 -7.72 -40.10 -3.86
CA PHE A 65 -6.54 -39.35 -3.42
C PHE A 65 -6.93 -38.11 -2.59
N PHE A 66 -7.84 -37.28 -3.09
CA PHE A 66 -8.20 -36.03 -2.40
C PHE A 66 -8.93 -36.31 -1.08
N GLU A 67 -9.81 -37.32 -1.03
CA GLU A 67 -10.46 -37.76 0.20
C GLU A 67 -9.43 -38.19 1.26
N LYS A 68 -8.45 -39.02 0.86
CA LYS A 68 -7.34 -39.42 1.73
C LYS A 68 -6.47 -38.24 2.15
N ALA A 69 -6.23 -37.30 1.24
CA ALA A 69 -5.55 -36.04 1.52
C ALA A 69 -6.36 -35.10 2.43
N GLY A 70 -7.60 -35.44 2.80
CA GLY A 70 -8.45 -34.70 3.73
C GLY A 70 -9.30 -33.61 3.09
N SER A 71 -9.61 -33.70 1.79
CA SER A 71 -10.49 -32.75 1.09
C SER A 71 -11.43 -33.46 0.12
N ALA A 72 -12.71 -33.10 0.13
CA ALA A 72 -13.64 -33.55 -0.90
C ALA A 72 -13.55 -32.66 -2.15
N LEU A 73 -13.53 -33.28 -3.33
CA LEU A 73 -13.73 -32.57 -4.60
C LEU A 73 -15.21 -32.42 -4.91
N THR A 74 -15.54 -31.39 -5.70
CA THR A 74 -16.88 -31.22 -6.24
C THR A 74 -17.09 -32.21 -7.39
N ILE A 75 -18.13 -33.03 -7.26
CA ILE A 75 -18.50 -34.09 -8.22
C ILE A 75 -19.82 -33.68 -8.89
N CYS A 76 -19.91 -33.87 -10.20
CA CYS A 76 -21.15 -33.78 -10.96
C CYS A 76 -21.84 -35.15 -10.97
N ALA A 77 -23.14 -35.19 -10.67
CA ALA A 77 -23.96 -36.38 -10.87
C ALA A 77 -24.53 -36.37 -12.29
N GLN A 78 -24.13 -37.32 -13.14
CA GLN A 78 -24.71 -37.48 -14.47
C GLN A 78 -25.10 -38.95 -14.68
N GLN A 79 -26.41 -39.19 -14.69
CA GLN A 79 -27.22 -40.41 -14.91
C GLN A 79 -26.72 -41.79 -14.42
N ASP A 80 -25.43 -42.09 -14.31
CA ASP A 80 -24.85 -43.27 -13.64
C ASP A 80 -23.34 -43.14 -13.33
N CYS A 81 -22.70 -42.00 -13.63
CA CYS A 81 -21.25 -41.80 -13.48
C CYS A 81 -20.93 -40.57 -12.61
N SER A 82 -20.02 -40.74 -11.66
CA SER A 82 -19.40 -39.64 -10.93
C SER A 82 -18.33 -38.98 -11.80
N ARG A 83 -18.56 -37.75 -12.25
CA ARG A 83 -17.57 -36.93 -12.98
C ARG A 83 -17.04 -35.82 -12.09
N LEU A 84 -15.79 -35.39 -12.28
CA LEU A 84 -15.24 -34.27 -11.52
C LEU A 84 -15.71 -32.95 -12.12
N ALA A 85 -16.14 -32.00 -11.29
CA ALA A 85 -16.35 -30.64 -11.78
C ALA A 85 -15.00 -30.04 -12.23
N LYS A 86 -14.99 -29.37 -13.38
CA LYS A 86 -13.79 -28.69 -13.90
C LYS A 86 -13.31 -27.59 -12.97
N SER A 87 -14.24 -26.84 -12.36
CA SER A 87 -13.95 -25.76 -11.42
C SER A 87 -14.20 -26.20 -9.98
N GLN A 88 -13.15 -26.11 -9.15
CA GLN A 88 -13.18 -26.40 -7.73
C GLN A 88 -13.20 -25.07 -6.95
N VAL A 89 -14.41 -24.58 -6.69
CA VAL A 89 -14.65 -23.27 -6.04
C VAL A 89 -14.29 -23.29 -4.55
N ASN A 90 -14.46 -24.45 -3.91
CA ASN A 90 -14.13 -24.64 -2.51
C ASN A 90 -12.62 -24.58 -2.26
N LYS A 91 -12.25 -24.24 -1.01
CA LYS A 91 -10.86 -24.26 -0.56
C LYS A 91 -10.41 -25.71 -0.40
N ILE A 92 -9.55 -26.19 -1.28
CA ILE A 92 -8.98 -27.54 -1.23
C ILE A 92 -7.65 -27.51 -0.46
N THR A 93 -7.47 -28.42 0.49
CA THR A 93 -6.27 -28.55 1.31
C THR A 93 -5.74 -29.98 1.25
N ILE A 94 -4.54 -30.16 0.72
CA ILE A 94 -3.84 -31.43 0.67
C ILE A 94 -2.98 -31.54 1.93
N TYR A 95 -3.40 -32.38 2.88
CA TYR A 95 -2.65 -32.68 4.09
C TYR A 95 -1.60 -33.74 3.79
N LEU A 96 -0.35 -33.33 3.57
CA LEU A 96 0.74 -34.21 3.13
C LEU A 96 1.03 -35.34 4.13
N ARG A 97 0.87 -35.07 5.43
CA ARG A 97 1.00 -36.07 6.49
C ARG A 97 0.01 -37.24 6.41
N ASN A 98 -1.08 -37.10 5.65
CA ASN A 98 -2.06 -38.17 5.47
C ASN A 98 -1.70 -39.08 4.26
N LEU A 99 -0.62 -38.74 3.55
CA LEU A 99 -0.22 -39.39 2.32
C LEU A 99 1.07 -40.17 2.51
N THR A 100 1.11 -41.37 1.94
CA THR A 100 2.31 -42.17 1.71
C THR A 100 2.65 -42.18 0.22
N LEU A 101 3.85 -42.64 -0.15
CA LEU A 101 4.24 -42.74 -1.56
C LEU A 101 3.28 -43.62 -2.38
N GLU A 102 2.77 -44.70 -1.78
CA GLU A 102 1.84 -45.65 -2.41
C GLU A 102 0.45 -45.05 -2.57
N SER A 103 0.08 -44.14 -1.66
CA SER A 103 -1.23 -43.48 -1.71
C SER A 103 -1.37 -42.42 -2.78
N VAL A 104 -0.24 -41.89 -3.26
CA VAL A 104 -0.24 -40.92 -4.35
C VAL A 104 -0.27 -41.68 -5.67
N PRO A 105 -1.27 -41.45 -6.53
CA PRO A 105 -1.35 -42.10 -7.82
C PRO A 105 -0.25 -41.61 -8.78
N ASP A 106 0.02 -42.35 -9.85
CA ASP A 106 0.99 -41.91 -10.85
C ASP A 106 0.45 -40.80 -11.75
N GLN A 107 -0.88 -40.74 -11.92
CA GLN A 107 -1.61 -39.73 -12.71
C GLN A 107 -2.90 -39.32 -11.98
N MET A 108 -3.33 -38.08 -12.20
CA MET A 108 -4.62 -37.56 -11.76
C MET A 108 -5.40 -36.99 -12.95
N THR A 109 -6.67 -36.71 -12.74
CA THR A 109 -7.53 -36.07 -13.74
C THR A 109 -6.97 -34.69 -14.09
N GLU A 110 -6.56 -34.50 -15.34
CA GLU A 110 -6.08 -33.22 -15.85
C GLU A 110 -7.21 -32.21 -16.10
N GLY A 111 -6.86 -30.93 -16.23
CA GLY A 111 -7.81 -29.86 -16.58
C GLY A 111 -8.62 -29.31 -15.40
N MET A 112 -8.39 -29.79 -14.18
CA MET A 112 -8.98 -29.21 -12.96
C MET A 112 -8.46 -27.79 -12.71
N ALA A 113 -9.36 -26.89 -12.34
CA ALA A 113 -9.05 -25.52 -11.96
C ALA A 113 -9.49 -25.25 -10.51
N PHE A 114 -8.58 -24.74 -9.68
CA PHE A 114 -8.87 -24.49 -8.27
C PHE A 114 -9.01 -23.00 -7.97
N THR A 115 -9.99 -22.62 -7.16
CA THR A 115 -10.03 -21.24 -6.64
C THR A 115 -8.94 -21.05 -5.58
N ARG A 116 -8.72 -22.05 -4.71
CA ARG A 116 -7.64 -22.05 -3.71
C ARG A 116 -7.16 -23.47 -3.47
N LEU A 117 -5.87 -23.72 -3.70
CA LEU A 117 -5.21 -24.97 -3.35
C LEU A 117 -4.14 -24.72 -2.30
N ILE A 118 -4.17 -25.51 -1.22
CA ILE A 118 -3.25 -25.40 -0.09
C ILE A 118 -2.53 -26.74 0.09
N PHE A 119 -1.21 -26.75 -0.02
CA PHE A 119 -0.38 -27.85 0.46
C PHE A 119 -0.04 -27.58 1.92
N ASN A 120 -0.36 -28.52 2.80
CA ASN A 120 -0.19 -28.38 4.24
C ASN A 120 0.55 -29.58 4.80
N ASN A 121 1.74 -29.37 5.35
CA ASN A 121 2.49 -30.45 5.98
C ASN A 121 1.99 -30.79 7.40
N GLY A 122 1.24 -29.87 8.03
CA GLY A 122 0.85 -29.98 9.44
C GLY A 122 2.05 -29.84 10.40
N ALA A 123 1.78 -29.83 11.70
CA ALA A 123 2.84 -30.09 12.67
C ALA A 123 2.98 -31.62 12.79
N LYS A 124 4.21 -32.14 12.81
CA LYS A 124 4.44 -33.56 13.03
C LYS A 124 3.83 -33.95 14.38
N SER A 125 3.02 -35.01 14.40
CA SER A 125 2.84 -35.77 15.63
C SER A 125 4.15 -36.50 15.88
N SER A 126 4.62 -36.53 17.11
CA SER A 126 5.90 -37.06 17.58
C SER A 126 6.17 -38.55 17.29
N GLN A 127 5.38 -39.22 16.45
CA GLN A 127 5.38 -40.67 16.25
C GLN A 127 5.37 -41.12 14.78
N SER A 128 5.49 -40.23 13.79
CA SER A 128 5.48 -40.64 12.37
C SER A 128 6.89 -41.03 11.89
N THR A 129 7.02 -42.26 11.39
CA THR A 129 8.21 -42.79 10.70
C THR A 129 8.57 -41.96 9.47
N GLU A 130 9.89 -41.84 9.23
CA GLU A 130 10.60 -40.86 8.39
C GLU A 130 10.48 -41.05 6.87
N VAL A 131 9.30 -41.29 6.31
CA VAL A 131 9.18 -41.08 4.85
C VAL A 131 9.30 -39.57 4.61
N SER A 132 10.36 -39.16 3.91
CA SER A 132 10.60 -37.75 3.63
C SER A 132 9.40 -37.18 2.85
N ASN A 133 8.69 -36.23 3.45
CA ASN A 133 7.57 -35.50 2.84
C ASN A 133 7.93 -34.96 1.44
N ARG A 134 9.23 -34.74 1.19
CA ARG A 134 9.79 -34.34 -0.10
C ARG A 134 9.40 -35.30 -1.23
N GLU A 135 9.56 -36.60 -1.05
CA GLU A 135 9.28 -37.57 -2.12
C GLU A 135 7.78 -37.70 -2.38
N VAL A 136 6.96 -37.64 -1.32
CA VAL A 136 5.51 -37.57 -1.45
C VAL A 136 5.09 -36.33 -2.23
N VAL A 137 5.64 -35.15 -1.91
CA VAL A 137 5.32 -33.91 -2.63
C VAL A 137 5.76 -33.97 -4.09
N LYS A 138 6.96 -34.48 -4.39
CA LYS A 138 7.40 -34.68 -5.78
C LYS A 138 6.45 -35.60 -6.54
N LYS A 139 6.01 -36.70 -5.93
CA LYS A 139 5.04 -37.61 -6.54
C LYS A 139 3.69 -36.94 -6.75
N VAL A 140 3.21 -36.14 -5.80
CA VAL A 140 1.95 -35.37 -5.95
C VAL A 140 2.08 -34.34 -7.07
N PHE A 141 3.19 -33.62 -7.15
CA PHE A 141 3.47 -32.66 -8.21
C PHE A 141 3.49 -33.32 -9.58
N LYS A 142 4.14 -34.48 -9.69
CA LYS A 142 4.18 -35.28 -10.92
C LYS A 142 2.79 -35.75 -11.33
N ALA A 143 2.01 -36.26 -10.39
CA ALA A 143 0.66 -36.77 -10.62
C ALA A 143 -0.33 -35.67 -11.04
N LEU A 144 -0.15 -34.45 -10.53
CA LEU A 144 -0.93 -33.28 -10.92
C LEU A 144 -0.55 -32.75 -12.31
N GLY A 145 0.72 -32.85 -12.71
CA GLY A 145 1.22 -32.41 -14.01
C GLY A 145 1.07 -30.90 -14.23
N THR A 146 -0.08 -30.47 -14.77
CA THR A 146 -0.44 -29.06 -14.93
C THR A 146 -1.49 -28.65 -13.90
N LEU A 147 -1.13 -27.72 -13.02
CA LEU A 147 -2.01 -27.18 -11.99
C LEU A 147 -2.49 -25.77 -12.37
N VAL A 148 -3.79 -25.63 -12.57
CA VAL A 148 -4.44 -24.32 -12.73
C VAL A 148 -5.08 -23.92 -11.40
N THR A 149 -4.65 -22.80 -10.82
CA THR A 149 -5.24 -22.32 -9.56
C THR A 149 -5.20 -20.81 -9.45
N PHE A 150 -6.26 -20.18 -8.95
CA PHE A 150 -6.21 -18.74 -8.68
C PHE A 150 -5.21 -18.42 -7.56
N LYS A 151 -5.15 -19.25 -6.52
CA LYS A 151 -4.26 -19.10 -5.36
C LYS A 151 -3.64 -20.43 -4.95
N LEU A 152 -2.32 -20.51 -5.04
CA LEU A 152 -1.50 -21.61 -4.56
C LEU A 152 -0.84 -21.23 -3.22
N THR A 153 -0.99 -22.07 -2.20
CA THR A 153 -0.39 -21.84 -0.87
C THR A 153 0.40 -23.05 -0.40
N PHE A 154 1.64 -22.81 0.03
CA PHE A 154 2.46 -23.74 0.80
C PHE A 154 2.44 -23.33 2.26
N PHE A 155 1.97 -24.21 3.14
CA PHE A 155 1.76 -23.91 4.56
C PHE A 155 2.45 -24.92 5.46
N LYS A 156 3.21 -24.43 6.45
CA LYS A 156 3.89 -25.24 7.48
C LYS A 156 4.87 -26.28 6.93
N PHE A 157 5.59 -25.95 5.87
CA PHE A 157 6.69 -26.79 5.37
C PHE A 157 7.93 -26.49 6.21
N THR A 158 8.01 -27.14 7.37
CA THR A 158 9.18 -27.13 8.24
C THR A 158 9.73 -28.55 8.22
N GLU A 159 10.89 -28.73 7.62
CA GLU A 159 11.68 -29.91 7.92
C GLU A 159 12.39 -29.64 9.24
N ASP A 160 12.35 -30.63 10.14
CA ASP A 160 13.15 -30.55 11.36
C ASP A 160 14.59 -30.58 10.87
N THR A 161 15.26 -29.43 10.94
CA THR A 161 16.71 -29.37 10.85
C THR A 161 17.25 -30.46 11.74
N GLU A 162 18.16 -31.28 11.19
CA GLU A 162 18.81 -32.39 11.87
C GLU A 162 19.04 -32.01 13.33
N PRO A 163 18.62 -32.86 14.30
CA PRO A 163 18.80 -32.57 15.71
C PRO A 163 20.25 -32.16 15.88
N CYS A 164 20.46 -30.90 16.27
CA CYS A 164 21.77 -30.34 16.59
C CYS A 164 22.38 -31.34 17.56
N SER A 165 23.27 -32.19 17.05
CA SER A 165 23.88 -33.23 17.84
C SER A 165 24.85 -32.51 18.74
N ASP A 166 24.35 -32.06 19.88
CA ASP A 166 25.11 -31.59 21.05
C ASP A 166 25.84 -32.79 21.68
N VAL A 167 26.47 -33.63 20.85
CA VAL A 167 27.50 -34.56 21.30
C VAL A 167 28.75 -33.71 21.48
N ALA A 168 28.82 -33.10 22.65
CA ALA A 168 30.05 -32.51 23.15
C ALA A 168 31.18 -33.55 23.15
N ALA A 169 32.32 -33.15 22.59
CA ALA A 169 33.68 -33.61 22.91
C ALA A 169 33.96 -35.12 22.88
N ASP A 170 34.48 -35.62 21.75
CA ASP A 170 35.91 -35.97 21.62
C ASP A 170 36.14 -36.70 20.30
N THR A 171 36.53 -35.95 19.26
CA THR A 171 37.32 -36.52 18.15
C THR A 171 37.94 -35.36 17.38
N ALA A 172 39.11 -34.94 17.84
CA ALA A 172 40.04 -34.14 17.05
C ALA A 172 40.50 -34.98 15.85
N GLY A 173 39.75 -34.95 14.74
CA GLY A 173 40.15 -35.79 13.62
C GLY A 173 39.26 -35.89 12.39
N LEU A 174 38.30 -35.00 12.12
CA LEU A 174 37.80 -34.84 10.74
C LEU A 174 36.98 -33.56 10.58
N LYS A 175 37.65 -32.44 10.26
CA LYS A 175 37.00 -31.29 9.63
C LYS A 175 36.68 -31.64 8.17
N LYS A 176 35.80 -32.60 7.93
CA LYS A 176 35.15 -32.75 6.62
C LYS A 176 34.01 -31.75 6.56
N THR A 177 34.40 -30.59 6.05
CA THR A 177 33.56 -29.46 5.69
C THR A 177 32.30 -29.89 4.93
N THR A 178 31.17 -29.29 5.31
CA THR A 178 29.92 -29.19 4.52
C THR A 178 30.14 -28.67 3.09
N ALA A 179 31.36 -28.22 2.77
CA ALA A 179 31.83 -27.96 1.42
C ALA A 179 31.93 -29.24 0.56
N GLU A 180 32.17 -30.44 1.09
CA GLU A 180 32.25 -31.66 0.25
C GLU A 180 30.88 -32.08 -0.29
N PHE A 181 29.79 -31.96 0.49
CA PHE A 181 28.42 -32.22 0.00
C PHE A 181 27.94 -31.16 -1.01
N LEU A 182 28.57 -29.98 -1.03
CA LEU A 182 28.31 -28.91 -2.00
C LEU A 182 29.30 -28.91 -3.18
N MET A 183 30.40 -29.68 -3.13
CA MET A 183 31.42 -29.70 -4.19
C MET A 183 31.35 -30.91 -5.11
N GLU A 184 30.72 -32.02 -4.70
CA GLU A 184 30.41 -33.12 -5.64
C GLU A 184 29.24 -32.81 -6.61
N GLU A 185 28.46 -31.74 -6.39
CA GLU A 185 27.44 -31.24 -7.35
C GLU A 185 27.99 -30.23 -8.39
N SER A 186 29.31 -30.06 -8.48
CA SER A 186 29.92 -29.20 -9.51
C SER A 186 30.09 -29.88 -10.88
N GLY A 187 29.88 -31.20 -10.96
CA GLY A 187 29.86 -31.96 -12.21
C GLY A 187 28.45 -31.97 -12.81
N THR A 188 28.20 -31.09 -13.78
CA THR A 188 26.93 -30.97 -14.53
C THR A 188 25.70 -30.86 -13.63
N ARG A 189 25.25 -29.62 -13.35
CA ARG A 189 23.88 -29.34 -12.85
C ARG A 189 22.89 -30.11 -13.73
N THR A 190 22.52 -31.31 -13.31
CA THR A 190 21.40 -32.06 -13.84
C THR A 190 20.21 -31.17 -13.57
N GLY A 191 19.71 -30.51 -14.63
CA GLY A 191 18.68 -29.50 -14.51
C GLY A 191 17.56 -30.06 -13.67
N THR A 192 17.34 -29.48 -12.49
CA THR A 192 16.26 -29.91 -11.61
C THR A 192 14.97 -29.90 -12.41
N SER A 193 14.39 -31.08 -12.60
CA SER A 193 13.22 -31.26 -13.44
C SER A 193 12.10 -30.39 -12.87
N ARG A 194 11.61 -29.44 -13.65
CA ARG A 194 10.41 -28.68 -13.27
C ARG A 194 9.21 -29.61 -13.37
N ILE A 195 8.80 -30.16 -12.24
CA ILE A 195 7.84 -31.27 -12.18
C ILE A 195 6.41 -30.77 -12.37
N LEU A 196 6.06 -29.63 -11.76
CA LEU A 196 4.71 -29.08 -11.74
C LEU A 196 4.61 -27.82 -12.58
N LYS A 197 3.87 -27.86 -13.69
CA LYS A 197 3.51 -26.64 -14.44
C LYS A 197 2.37 -25.93 -13.71
N ALA A 198 2.66 -24.79 -13.08
CA ALA A 198 1.68 -24.07 -12.27
C ALA A 198 1.22 -22.78 -12.97
N VAL A 199 -0.09 -22.66 -13.20
CA VAL A 199 -0.73 -21.44 -13.69
C VAL A 199 -1.48 -20.78 -12.53
N THR A 200 -0.90 -19.72 -11.96
CA THR A 200 -1.47 -19.03 -10.80
C THR A 200 -1.34 -17.52 -10.84
N THR A 201 -2.27 -16.84 -10.17
CA THR A 201 -2.24 -15.38 -9.97
C THR A 201 -1.69 -14.99 -8.60
N HIS A 202 -1.73 -15.91 -7.63
CA HIS A 202 -1.21 -15.69 -6.29
C HIS A 202 -0.44 -16.93 -5.77
N LEU A 203 0.78 -16.72 -5.33
CA LEU A 203 1.64 -17.72 -4.70
C LEU A 203 1.93 -17.30 -3.25
N TYR A 204 1.65 -18.18 -2.30
CA TYR A 204 1.85 -17.93 -0.88
C TYR A 204 2.80 -18.97 -0.27
N PHE A 205 3.83 -18.50 0.43
CA PHE A 205 4.63 -19.27 1.37
C PHE A 205 4.31 -18.77 2.77
N ARG A 206 3.74 -19.64 3.61
CA ARG A 206 3.39 -19.30 4.99
C ARG A 206 3.95 -20.30 5.97
N ALA A 207 4.79 -19.84 6.91
CA ALA A 207 5.49 -20.72 7.84
C ALA A 207 6.26 -21.85 7.12
N VAL A 208 7.03 -21.48 6.10
CA VAL A 208 7.88 -22.40 5.33
C VAL A 208 9.35 -22.13 5.68
N SER A 209 10.16 -23.17 5.89
CA SER A 209 11.61 -23.03 6.12
C SER A 209 12.36 -22.71 4.82
N ASP A 210 13.55 -22.13 4.94
CA ASP A 210 14.47 -21.90 3.83
C ASP A 210 14.77 -23.20 3.07
N TYR A 211 15.11 -24.28 3.78
CA TYR A 211 15.36 -25.60 3.20
C TYR A 211 14.19 -26.08 2.34
N SER A 212 12.96 -25.92 2.84
CA SER A 212 11.77 -26.34 2.09
C SER A 212 11.56 -25.51 0.82
N MET A 213 11.83 -24.20 0.88
CA MET A 213 11.75 -23.35 -0.31
C MET A 213 12.81 -23.72 -1.35
N ASP A 214 14.03 -24.04 -0.93
CA ASP A 214 15.13 -24.40 -1.83
C ASP A 214 14.83 -25.64 -2.68
N TRP A 215 14.09 -26.61 -2.17
CA TRP A 215 13.70 -27.78 -2.96
C TRP A 215 12.31 -27.68 -3.61
N VAL A 216 11.34 -27.01 -2.99
CA VAL A 216 9.99 -26.85 -3.58
C VAL A 216 10.03 -25.97 -4.81
N LEU A 217 10.75 -24.84 -4.76
CA LEU A 217 10.72 -23.86 -5.84
C LEU A 217 11.26 -24.38 -7.18
N PRO A 218 12.41 -25.11 -7.22
CA PRO A 218 12.86 -25.73 -8.46
C PRO A 218 11.86 -26.70 -9.09
N CYS A 219 10.96 -27.28 -8.29
CA CYS A 219 9.94 -28.20 -8.80
C CYS A 219 8.77 -27.48 -9.50
N LEU A 220 8.68 -26.15 -9.40
CA LEU A 220 7.59 -25.36 -9.99
C LEU A 220 8.03 -24.73 -11.31
N ASP A 221 7.31 -25.00 -12.40
CA ASP A 221 7.41 -24.20 -13.62
C ASP A 221 6.38 -23.07 -13.58
N LEU A 222 6.89 -21.85 -13.38
CA LEU A 222 6.12 -20.60 -13.37
C LEU A 222 6.53 -19.66 -14.51
N SER A 223 7.25 -20.19 -15.50
CA SER A 223 7.88 -19.41 -16.59
C SER A 223 6.90 -18.60 -17.43
N GLU A 224 5.64 -19.01 -17.51
CA GLU A 224 4.58 -18.31 -18.24
C GLU A 224 3.79 -17.32 -17.37
N CYS A 225 4.00 -17.34 -16.06
CA CYS A 225 3.12 -16.70 -15.07
C CYS A 225 3.59 -15.32 -14.64
N ILE A 226 2.63 -14.41 -14.46
CA ILE A 226 2.80 -13.15 -13.73
C ILE A 226 1.86 -13.17 -12.53
N PHE A 227 2.42 -13.14 -11.32
CA PHE A 227 1.65 -13.37 -10.10
C PHE A 227 2.11 -12.52 -8.92
N HIS A 228 1.28 -12.51 -7.90
CA HIS A 228 1.54 -11.94 -6.59
C HIS A 228 2.26 -12.97 -5.69
N LEU A 229 3.43 -12.63 -5.15
CA LEU A 229 4.19 -13.51 -4.27
C LEU A 229 4.14 -13.02 -2.82
N TYR A 230 3.65 -13.86 -1.92
CA TYR A 230 3.55 -13.57 -0.49
C TYR A 230 4.41 -14.55 0.29
N ILE A 231 5.29 -14.01 1.13
CA ILE A 231 6.16 -14.75 2.03
C ILE A 231 5.84 -14.25 3.45
N HIS A 232 5.22 -15.10 4.28
CA HIS A 232 4.58 -14.67 5.52
C HIS A 232 4.91 -15.60 6.69
N GLU A 233 5.24 -15.04 7.86
CA GLU A 233 5.54 -15.83 9.08
C GLU A 233 6.67 -16.85 8.84
N VAL A 234 7.77 -16.42 8.24
CA VAL A 234 8.92 -17.27 7.89
C VAL A 234 10.15 -16.86 8.71
N PRO A 235 10.15 -17.13 10.03
CA PRO A 235 11.14 -16.56 10.93
C PRO A 235 12.58 -16.95 10.58
N ALA A 236 12.81 -18.16 10.07
CA ALA A 236 14.14 -18.73 9.81
C ALA A 236 14.79 -18.29 8.48
N ILE A 237 14.06 -17.63 7.56
CA ILE A 237 14.66 -17.22 6.29
C ILE A 237 15.68 -16.11 6.54
N LYS A 238 16.93 -16.33 6.11
CA LYS A 238 18.02 -15.36 6.21
C LYS A 238 18.25 -14.54 4.94
N SER A 239 17.85 -15.06 3.78
CA SER A 239 18.09 -14.45 2.47
C SER A 239 16.96 -14.74 1.49
N LEU A 240 16.74 -13.87 0.49
CA LEU A 240 15.80 -14.11 -0.61
C LEU A 240 16.40 -14.86 -1.82
N LEU A 241 17.64 -15.35 -1.72
CA LEU A 241 18.33 -16.03 -2.82
C LEU A 241 17.60 -17.27 -3.36
N PHE A 242 16.83 -17.96 -2.51
CA PHE A 242 16.01 -19.11 -2.92
C PHE A 242 15.02 -18.76 -4.05
N LEU A 243 14.63 -17.48 -4.18
CA LEU A 243 13.75 -17.01 -5.25
C LEU A 243 14.40 -17.08 -6.64
N ASP A 244 15.72 -17.24 -6.73
CA ASP A 244 16.43 -17.34 -8.01
C ASP A 244 16.08 -18.64 -8.76
N HIS A 245 15.52 -19.63 -8.05
CA HIS A 245 15.03 -20.88 -8.63
C HIS A 245 13.63 -20.76 -9.28
N LEU A 246 12.89 -19.68 -9.01
CA LEU A 246 11.47 -19.56 -9.40
C LEU A 246 11.26 -19.31 -10.91
N ASN A 247 12.24 -18.66 -11.56
CA ASN A 247 12.24 -18.25 -12.97
C ASN A 247 10.85 -17.86 -13.59
N PRO A 248 10.09 -16.94 -12.99
CA PRO A 248 8.79 -16.54 -13.50
C PRO A 248 8.91 -15.56 -14.67
N LYS A 249 7.83 -15.41 -15.47
CA LYS A 249 7.73 -14.32 -16.46
C LYS A 249 7.85 -12.94 -15.79
N GLY A 250 7.28 -12.82 -14.59
CA GLY A 250 7.44 -11.66 -13.72
C GLY A 250 6.68 -11.83 -12.42
N VAL A 251 7.05 -11.06 -11.40
CA VAL A 251 6.30 -11.02 -10.14
C VAL A 251 5.56 -9.69 -10.10
N PHE A 252 4.23 -9.69 -10.15
CA PHE A 252 3.45 -8.46 -10.12
C PHE A 252 3.76 -7.64 -8.87
N ALA A 253 3.82 -8.31 -7.72
CA ALA A 253 4.23 -7.70 -6.45
C ALA A 253 4.77 -8.76 -5.47
N LEU A 254 5.74 -8.35 -4.66
CA LEU A 254 6.43 -9.18 -3.67
C LEU A 254 6.14 -8.62 -2.27
N TRP A 255 5.58 -9.46 -1.40
CA TRP A 255 5.35 -9.16 0.01
C TRP A 255 6.13 -10.10 0.90
N VAL A 256 7.02 -9.55 1.71
CA VAL A 256 7.77 -10.27 2.74
C VAL A 256 7.39 -9.72 4.09
N TYR A 257 6.78 -10.57 4.93
CA TYR A 257 6.20 -10.14 6.20
C TYR A 257 6.57 -11.09 7.34
N ASN A 258 7.03 -10.51 8.44
CA ASN A 258 7.39 -11.25 9.65
C ASN A 258 8.47 -12.31 9.39
N ALA A 259 9.48 -11.93 8.60
CA ALA A 259 10.69 -12.72 8.34
C ALA A 259 11.79 -12.24 9.30
N LYS A 260 11.74 -12.73 10.54
CA LYS A 260 12.49 -12.18 11.68
C LYS A 260 14.00 -12.39 11.61
N GLU A 261 14.50 -13.29 10.78
CA GLU A 261 15.95 -13.48 10.58
C GLU A 261 16.43 -13.03 9.20
N LEU A 262 15.56 -12.39 8.41
CA LEU A 262 15.93 -11.95 7.06
C LEU A 262 16.97 -10.83 7.15
N LYS A 263 18.17 -11.10 6.64
CA LYS A 263 19.29 -10.16 6.62
C LYS A 263 19.62 -9.66 5.22
N ASN A 264 19.34 -10.47 4.19
CA ASN A 264 19.70 -10.14 2.81
C ASN A 264 18.47 -10.18 1.86
N LEU A 265 18.22 -9.08 1.14
CA LEU A 265 17.21 -8.98 0.08
C LEU A 265 17.70 -9.41 -1.31
N ASP A 266 18.95 -9.78 -1.47
CA ASP A 266 19.50 -10.14 -2.76
C ASP A 266 18.76 -11.30 -3.39
N CYS A 267 18.21 -11.03 -4.57
CA CYS A 267 17.70 -12.02 -5.49
C CYS A 267 17.73 -11.45 -6.91
N THR A 268 17.83 -12.34 -7.88
CA THR A 268 17.84 -12.04 -9.31
C THR A 268 16.57 -11.29 -9.74
N LEU A 269 15.42 -11.59 -9.12
CA LEU A 269 14.15 -10.91 -9.41
C LEU A 269 14.21 -9.39 -9.15
N LEU A 270 14.85 -8.97 -8.05
CA LEU A 270 14.99 -7.55 -7.71
C LEU A 270 16.11 -6.89 -8.54
N LYS A 271 17.25 -7.56 -8.69
CA LYS A 271 18.38 -7.09 -9.52
C LYS A 271 17.97 -6.82 -10.96
N ARG A 272 17.17 -7.72 -11.56
CA ARG A 272 16.64 -7.62 -12.94
C ARG A 272 15.33 -6.86 -13.06
N GLN A 273 14.86 -6.23 -11.97
CA GLN A 273 13.62 -5.45 -11.92
C GLN A 273 12.34 -6.21 -12.30
N GLN A 274 12.33 -7.55 -12.16
CA GLN A 274 11.21 -8.43 -12.52
C GLN A 274 10.02 -8.35 -11.53
N VAL A 275 10.19 -7.71 -10.37
CA VAL A 275 9.10 -7.41 -9.42
C VAL A 275 8.35 -6.15 -9.83
N LEU A 276 7.32 -6.24 -10.65
CA LEU A 276 6.79 -5.16 -11.49
C LEU A 276 6.26 -3.93 -10.75
N ASN A 277 5.29 -4.08 -9.84
CA ASN A 277 4.49 -2.96 -9.34
C ASN A 277 4.61 -2.71 -7.83
N GLY A 278 4.85 -3.76 -7.05
CA GLY A 278 4.80 -3.69 -5.58
C GLY A 278 5.96 -4.42 -4.92
N LEU A 279 6.61 -3.76 -3.97
CA LEU A 279 7.55 -4.39 -3.05
C LEU A 279 7.23 -3.94 -1.63
N GLU A 280 6.90 -4.89 -0.76
CA GLU A 280 6.66 -4.60 0.65
C GLU A 280 7.48 -5.54 1.52
N VAL A 281 8.38 -4.97 2.30
CA VAL A 281 9.18 -5.69 3.30
C VAL A 281 8.86 -5.08 4.66
N CYS A 282 8.25 -5.87 5.54
CA CYS A 282 7.70 -5.38 6.79
C CYS A 282 7.93 -6.39 7.92
N LYS A 283 8.14 -5.87 9.14
CA LYS A 283 8.44 -6.70 10.33
C LYS A 283 9.64 -7.62 10.10
N THR A 284 10.68 -7.06 9.51
CA THR A 284 12.01 -7.66 9.33
C THR A 284 13.00 -7.01 10.31
N PRO A 285 14.17 -7.62 10.55
CA PRO A 285 15.25 -7.00 11.29
C PRO A 285 15.62 -5.61 10.78
N GLU A 286 16.05 -4.75 11.70
CA GLU A 286 16.58 -3.43 11.35
C GLU A 286 17.90 -3.51 10.59
N ASP A 287 18.64 -4.62 10.69
CA ASP A 287 19.94 -4.79 10.04
C ASP A 287 19.85 -5.24 8.57
N LEU A 288 18.64 -5.51 8.06
CA LEU A 288 18.35 -5.89 6.68
C LEU A 288 19.09 -5.01 5.66
N PHE A 289 19.76 -5.66 4.70
CA PHE A 289 20.48 -5.00 3.62
C PHE A 289 20.19 -5.66 2.27
N GLY A 290 20.65 -5.01 1.21
CA GLY A 290 20.76 -5.59 -0.12
C GLY A 290 22.03 -5.08 -0.78
N SER A 291 22.57 -5.83 -1.73
CA SER A 291 23.72 -5.42 -2.53
C SER A 291 23.41 -4.14 -3.32
N THR A 292 24.47 -3.46 -3.75
CA THR A 292 24.34 -2.26 -4.60
C THR A 292 23.50 -2.54 -5.85
N GLU A 293 23.66 -3.71 -6.47
CA GLU A 293 22.89 -4.13 -7.65
C GLU A 293 21.41 -4.28 -7.32
N THR A 294 21.08 -4.91 -6.19
CA THR A 294 19.69 -5.09 -5.74
C THR A 294 19.05 -3.74 -5.43
N LEU A 295 19.73 -2.88 -4.68
CA LEU A 295 19.23 -1.54 -4.33
C LEU A 295 19.08 -0.65 -5.57
N ARG A 296 20.00 -0.74 -6.54
CA ARG A 296 19.91 -0.07 -7.84
C ARG A 296 18.75 -0.62 -8.68
N GLY A 297 18.51 -1.93 -8.64
CA GLY A 297 17.33 -2.54 -9.25
C GLY A 297 16.02 -1.98 -8.69
N ILE A 298 15.95 -1.77 -7.37
CA ILE A 298 14.79 -1.13 -6.72
C ILE A 298 14.69 0.35 -7.09
N ALA A 299 15.77 1.12 -7.04
CA ALA A 299 15.81 2.55 -7.34
C ALA A 299 15.68 2.88 -8.84
N GLY A 300 15.93 1.90 -9.73
CA GLY A 300 16.02 2.09 -11.17
C GLY A 300 14.69 2.17 -11.92
N LYS A 301 13.55 2.22 -11.21
CA LYS A 301 12.22 2.26 -11.84
C LYS A 301 11.15 2.93 -10.98
N SER A 302 9.96 3.11 -11.58
CA SER A 302 8.78 3.60 -10.87
C SER A 302 8.01 2.48 -10.18
N TRP A 303 7.44 2.78 -9.02
CA TRP A 303 6.66 1.83 -8.22
C TRP A 303 5.21 2.29 -8.07
N ARG A 304 4.27 1.33 -8.10
CA ARG A 304 2.89 1.60 -7.67
C ARG A 304 2.82 1.63 -6.14
N SER A 305 3.44 0.65 -5.49
CA SER A 305 3.52 0.56 -4.02
C SER A 305 4.93 0.14 -3.62
N LEU A 306 5.50 0.81 -2.64
CA LEU A 306 6.78 0.47 -2.04
C LEU A 306 6.67 0.62 -0.53
N ALA A 307 6.94 -0.45 0.24
CA ALA A 307 6.99 -0.40 1.69
C ALA A 307 8.30 -0.98 2.21
N LEU A 308 9.10 -0.18 2.92
CA LEU A 308 10.43 -0.56 3.39
C LEU A 308 10.62 -0.07 4.84
N ASP A 309 11.60 -0.61 5.53
CA ASP A 309 12.14 0.03 6.73
C ASP A 309 13.04 1.24 6.38
N ALA A 310 13.36 2.05 7.38
CA ALA A 310 14.15 3.26 7.24
C ALA A 310 15.58 3.02 6.71
N LYS A 311 16.24 1.93 7.16
CA LYS A 311 17.62 1.62 6.77
C LYS A 311 17.67 1.18 5.30
N LEU A 312 16.73 0.35 4.89
CA LEU A 312 16.59 -0.09 3.52
C LEU A 312 16.16 1.06 2.60
N TRP A 313 15.21 1.89 3.02
CA TRP A 313 14.85 3.12 2.30
C TRP A 313 16.08 4.01 2.11
N LYS A 314 16.90 4.20 3.14
CA LYS A 314 18.16 4.94 3.04
C LYS A 314 19.04 4.31 1.96
N GLY A 315 19.23 2.99 1.95
CA GLY A 315 19.98 2.28 0.91
C GLY A 315 19.47 2.58 -0.51
N VAL A 316 18.16 2.43 -0.73
CA VAL A 316 17.50 2.69 -2.02
C VAL A 316 17.65 4.16 -2.43
N ALA A 317 17.41 5.10 -1.51
CA ALA A 317 17.47 6.53 -1.78
C ALA A 317 18.87 7.02 -2.20
N HIS A 318 19.95 6.37 -1.73
CA HIS A 318 21.32 6.66 -2.19
C HIS A 318 21.60 6.15 -3.61
N GLN A 319 20.83 5.17 -4.10
CA GLN A 319 20.97 4.62 -5.46
C GLN A 319 20.11 5.36 -6.50
N ILE A 320 19.32 6.35 -6.10
CA ILE A 320 18.52 7.15 -7.02
C ILE A 320 19.46 8.09 -7.80
N THR A 321 19.70 7.75 -9.07
CA THR A 321 20.49 8.55 -10.01
C THR A 321 19.64 9.31 -11.03
N ASN A 322 18.40 8.88 -11.24
CA ASN A 322 17.44 9.43 -12.19
C ASN A 322 16.11 9.76 -11.50
N SER A 323 15.08 10.15 -12.26
CA SER A 323 13.73 10.32 -11.73
C SER A 323 13.22 9.02 -11.09
N PHE A 324 12.91 9.07 -9.79
CA PHE A 324 12.32 7.97 -9.05
C PHE A 324 10.91 8.37 -8.59
N ALA A 325 9.91 7.62 -9.06
CA ALA A 325 8.51 7.91 -8.80
C ALA A 325 7.81 6.74 -8.10
N VAL A 326 7.05 7.05 -7.05
CA VAL A 326 6.28 6.07 -6.28
C VAL A 326 4.87 6.60 -6.05
N LYS A 327 3.83 5.86 -6.48
CA LYS A 327 2.44 6.29 -6.19
C LYS A 327 2.14 6.21 -4.69
N GLU A 328 2.55 5.12 -4.04
CA GLU A 328 2.40 4.92 -2.60
C GLU A 328 3.72 4.42 -1.97
N LEU A 329 4.32 5.26 -1.13
CA LEU A 329 5.53 4.92 -0.38
C LEU A 329 5.19 4.80 1.11
N ALA A 330 5.53 3.66 1.72
CA ALA A 330 5.47 3.46 3.15
C ALA A 330 6.88 3.25 3.72
N ILE A 331 7.26 4.04 4.72
CA ILE A 331 8.54 3.91 5.41
C ILE A 331 8.25 3.59 6.87
N THR A 332 8.77 2.47 7.35
CA THR A 332 8.71 2.08 8.76
C THR A 332 9.97 2.57 9.45
N VAL A 333 9.82 3.43 10.45
CA VAL A 333 10.94 4.03 11.18
C VAL A 333 10.78 3.72 12.66
N SER A 334 11.83 3.17 13.26
CA SER A 334 11.96 3.10 14.71
C SER A 334 12.06 4.53 15.24
N PHE A 335 11.08 5.00 15.98
CA PHE A 335 10.96 6.39 16.45
C PHE A 335 11.66 6.56 17.80
N THR A 336 12.91 6.12 17.85
CA THR A 336 13.80 6.12 19.02
C THR A 336 14.89 7.19 18.86
N LEU A 337 15.54 7.55 19.97
CA LEU A 337 16.64 8.51 19.97
C LEU A 337 17.78 8.11 19.02
N ASP A 338 18.10 6.82 18.94
CA ASP A 338 19.17 6.31 18.07
C ASP A 338 18.88 6.51 16.57
N SER A 339 17.58 6.54 16.24
CA SER A 339 17.11 6.79 14.87
C SER A 339 17.07 8.27 14.51
N ASP A 340 17.40 9.20 15.42
CA ASP A 340 17.36 10.64 15.14
C ASP A 340 18.27 11.04 13.97
N ARG A 341 19.35 10.28 13.76
CA ARG A 341 20.30 10.45 12.65
C ARG A 341 19.68 10.20 11.27
N PHE A 342 18.59 9.45 11.19
CA PHE A 342 17.87 9.19 9.94
C PHE A 342 17.25 10.48 9.36
N TRP A 343 16.63 11.31 10.21
CA TRP A 343 15.91 12.53 9.81
C TRP A 343 16.84 13.68 9.40
N GLY A 344 18.11 13.60 9.78
CA GLY A 344 19.14 14.55 9.33
C GLY A 344 19.66 14.28 7.92
N LYS A 345 19.27 13.17 7.29
CA LYS A 345 19.79 12.81 5.96
C LYS A 345 19.14 13.65 4.87
N VAL A 346 20.00 14.13 3.97
CA VAL A 346 19.63 14.77 2.72
C VAL A 346 20.12 13.87 1.59
N TYR A 347 19.23 13.58 0.65
CA TYR A 347 19.56 12.75 -0.52
C TYR A 347 19.84 13.65 -1.72
N ARG A 348 20.65 13.16 -2.66
CA ARG A 348 21.05 13.91 -3.86
C ARG A 348 19.84 14.29 -4.73
N MET A 349 18.84 13.42 -4.77
CA MET A 349 17.61 13.61 -5.54
C MET A 349 16.39 13.39 -4.65
N GLN A 350 15.34 14.17 -4.92
CA GLN A 350 14.05 14.00 -4.28
C GLN A 350 13.23 12.94 -5.02
N ALA A 351 12.58 12.06 -4.27
CA ALA A 351 11.66 11.08 -4.84
C ALA A 351 10.29 11.73 -5.09
N SER A 352 9.70 11.54 -6.27
CA SER A 352 8.32 11.96 -6.54
C SER A 352 7.36 10.95 -5.92
N VAL A 353 6.66 11.35 -4.87
CA VAL A 353 5.79 10.45 -4.08
C VAL A 353 4.40 11.05 -3.99
N LYS A 354 3.36 10.36 -4.48
CA LYS A 354 1.99 10.90 -4.37
C LYS A 354 1.39 10.71 -2.98
N THR A 355 1.55 9.52 -2.40
CA THR A 355 1.11 9.17 -1.05
C THR A 355 2.30 8.68 -0.22
N LEU A 356 2.63 9.39 0.85
CA LEU A 356 3.68 9.00 1.79
C LEU A 356 3.04 8.51 3.10
N LYS A 357 3.45 7.34 3.58
CA LYS A 357 3.03 6.74 4.85
C LYS A 357 4.24 6.53 5.75
N LEU A 358 4.36 7.28 6.83
CA LEU A 358 5.38 7.10 7.85
C LEU A 358 4.80 6.29 9.00
N ARG A 359 5.31 5.06 9.17
CA ARG A 359 4.95 4.19 10.30
C ARG A 359 5.99 4.39 11.40
N LEU A 360 5.63 5.12 12.43
CA LEU A 360 6.50 5.44 13.56
C LEU A 360 6.29 4.37 14.63
N ILE A 361 7.32 3.57 14.90
CA ILE A 361 7.27 2.48 15.87
C ILE A 361 8.25 2.80 16.99
N ASN A 362 7.80 2.85 18.24
CA ASN A 362 8.73 2.85 19.36
C ASN A 362 8.69 1.46 20.00
N PRO A 363 9.71 0.60 19.82
CA PRO A 363 9.77 -0.66 20.55
C PRO A 363 9.79 -0.36 22.05
N ASN A 364 9.10 -1.19 22.84
CA ASN A 364 9.01 -1.03 24.28
C ASN A 364 10.43 -0.87 24.88
N ASP A 365 10.57 0.04 25.83
CA ASP A 365 11.80 0.36 26.58
C ASP A 365 12.86 1.22 25.87
N SER A 366 12.69 1.56 24.59
CA SER A 366 13.63 2.47 23.92
C SER A 366 13.36 3.95 24.22
N PRO A 367 14.41 4.77 24.46
CA PRO A 367 14.26 6.22 24.58
C PRO A 367 13.60 6.81 23.32
N LYS A 368 12.55 7.61 23.52
CA LYS A 368 11.81 8.24 22.43
C LYS A 368 12.70 9.18 21.61
N SER A 369 12.47 9.22 20.30
CA SER A 369 13.04 10.22 19.41
C SER A 369 12.76 11.65 19.91
N LYS A 370 13.72 12.56 19.74
CA LYS A 370 13.53 13.99 20.05
C LYS A 370 12.89 14.77 18.89
N LYS A 371 12.54 14.08 17.80
CA LYS A 371 12.02 14.72 16.60
C LYS A 371 10.59 15.17 16.80
N THR A 372 10.38 16.44 16.53
CA THR A 372 9.07 17.09 16.53
C THR A 372 8.38 16.88 15.17
N LEU A 373 7.07 17.14 15.11
CA LEU A 373 6.34 17.12 13.83
C LEU A 373 6.95 18.10 12.80
N LYS A 374 7.49 19.24 13.26
CA LYS A 374 8.20 20.18 12.41
C LYS A 374 9.42 19.53 11.75
N ASP A 375 10.25 18.83 12.53
CA ASP A 375 11.43 18.12 12.01
C ASP A 375 11.04 17.09 10.94
N LEU A 376 9.93 16.36 11.16
CA LEU A 376 9.42 15.38 10.20
C LEU A 376 8.96 16.05 8.91
N MET A 377 8.20 17.15 8.99
CA MET A 377 7.73 17.87 7.81
C MET A 377 8.89 18.48 7.01
N GLU A 378 9.88 19.04 7.67
CA GLU A 378 11.08 19.58 7.03
C GLU A 378 11.89 18.46 6.34
N TRP A 379 12.06 17.31 6.99
CA TRP A 379 12.66 16.15 6.35
C TRP A 379 11.88 15.69 5.12
N ILE A 380 10.55 15.59 5.20
CA ILE A 380 9.71 15.19 4.05
C ILE A 380 9.89 16.18 2.90
N ALA A 381 9.82 17.49 3.16
CA ALA A 381 9.96 18.53 2.14
C ALA A 381 11.35 18.54 1.48
N ARG A 382 12.39 18.10 2.20
CA ARG A 382 13.74 17.92 1.64
C ARG A 382 13.90 16.64 0.84
N CYS A 383 13.20 15.57 1.17
CA CYS A 383 13.40 14.25 0.56
C CYS A 383 12.40 13.91 -0.55
N PHE A 384 11.23 14.55 -0.58
CA PHE A 384 10.13 14.18 -1.47
C PHE A 384 9.52 15.37 -2.17
N VAL A 385 9.06 15.14 -3.40
CA VAL A 385 8.23 16.07 -4.17
C VAL A 385 6.88 15.44 -4.49
N ASP A 386 5.92 16.27 -4.89
CA ASP A 386 4.58 15.84 -5.32
C ASP A 386 3.73 15.11 -4.26
N VAL A 387 4.08 15.22 -2.98
CA VAL A 387 3.31 14.62 -1.88
C VAL A 387 1.94 15.28 -1.81
N THR A 388 0.90 14.51 -2.16
CA THR A 388 -0.50 14.93 -2.13
C THR A 388 -1.24 14.38 -0.92
N ALA A 389 -0.82 13.24 -0.40
CA ALA A 389 -1.35 12.64 0.81
C ALA A 389 -0.22 12.17 1.73
N LEU A 390 -0.32 12.52 3.02
CA LEU A 390 0.66 12.16 4.04
C LEU A 390 -0.04 11.46 5.19
N TRP A 391 0.48 10.29 5.58
CA TRP A 391 -0.04 9.50 6.68
C TRP A 391 1.04 9.31 7.73
N PHE A 392 0.76 9.70 8.97
CA PHE A 392 1.52 9.26 10.13
C PHE A 392 0.73 8.16 10.82
N ILE A 393 1.33 6.98 10.88
CA ILE A 393 0.76 5.79 11.51
C ILE A 393 1.60 5.52 12.73
N ASP A 394 1.11 5.93 13.90
CA ASP A 394 1.75 5.64 15.17
C ASP A 394 1.25 4.31 15.71
N ALA A 395 2.14 3.34 15.89
CA ALA A 395 1.75 2.04 16.40
C ALA A 395 1.60 2.02 17.93
N HIS A 396 2.29 2.92 18.66
CA HIS A 396 2.49 2.73 20.11
C HIS A 396 2.70 4.00 20.96
N ASN A 397 2.88 5.21 20.41
CA ASN A 397 3.15 6.37 21.23
C ASN A 397 1.89 7.15 21.64
N GLN A 398 1.89 7.55 22.91
CA GLN A 398 1.11 8.67 23.42
C GLN A 398 1.59 9.94 22.70
N CYS A 399 0.72 10.53 21.90
CA CYS A 399 0.93 11.86 21.35
C CYS A 399 1.16 12.86 22.49
N PRO A 400 1.96 13.93 22.31
CA PRO A 400 1.93 15.03 23.24
C PRO A 400 0.48 15.50 23.44
N PRO A 401 -0.01 15.63 24.70
CA PRO A 401 -1.39 15.98 25.01
C PRO A 401 -1.86 17.25 24.29
N GLU A 402 -0.93 18.15 23.97
CA GLU A 402 -1.14 19.41 23.28
C GLU A 402 -1.84 19.24 21.92
N PHE A 403 -1.57 18.16 21.17
CA PHE A 403 -2.19 17.91 19.87
C PHE A 403 -3.68 17.56 19.94
N LEU A 404 -4.16 17.12 21.11
CA LEU A 404 -5.57 16.74 21.28
C LEU A 404 -6.49 17.97 21.16
N THR A 405 -5.98 19.16 21.44
CA THR A 405 -6.77 20.41 21.44
C THR A 405 -6.97 20.99 20.04
N TYR A 406 -6.04 20.76 19.12
CA TYR A 406 -6.09 21.33 17.76
C TYR A 406 -6.93 20.48 16.82
N HIS A 407 -7.70 21.14 15.94
CA HIS A 407 -8.46 20.47 14.87
C HIS A 407 -7.79 20.63 13.51
N HIS A 408 -6.98 21.68 13.37
CA HIS A 408 -6.32 22.04 12.12
C HIS A 408 -4.81 22.18 12.32
N ILE A 409 -4.07 22.06 11.23
CA ILE A 409 -2.63 22.24 11.19
C ILE A 409 -2.21 23.05 9.96
N SER A 410 -1.39 24.07 10.19
CA SER A 410 -0.74 24.86 9.14
C SER A 410 0.70 24.39 8.96
N ILE A 411 1.03 23.95 7.75
CA ILE A 411 2.38 23.52 7.37
C ILE A 411 3.07 24.46 6.38
N ASP A 412 2.41 25.54 5.96
CA ASP A 412 2.97 26.44 4.95
C ASP A 412 4.31 27.05 5.40
N PRO A 413 5.30 27.20 4.48
CA PRO A 413 5.22 26.92 3.04
C PRO A 413 5.57 25.47 2.64
N LEU A 414 5.73 24.55 3.60
CA LEU A 414 6.13 23.18 3.29
C LEU A 414 5.04 22.43 2.52
N LEU A 415 5.46 21.59 1.59
CA LEU A 415 4.60 20.66 0.85
C LEU A 415 3.39 21.37 0.20
N PRO A 416 3.61 22.28 -0.76
CA PRO A 416 2.55 23.07 -1.39
C PRO A 416 1.48 22.20 -2.09
N ASN A 417 1.83 20.97 -2.47
CA ASN A 417 0.94 20.03 -3.14
C ASN A 417 0.13 19.14 -2.17
N LEU A 418 0.39 19.21 -0.86
CA LEU A 418 -0.30 18.37 0.12
C LEU A 418 -1.78 18.72 0.24
N LYS A 419 -2.66 17.76 -0.05
CA LYS A 419 -4.11 17.90 0.04
C LYS A 419 -4.67 17.21 1.28
N HIS A 420 -4.06 16.11 1.69
CA HIS A 420 -4.53 15.28 2.79
C HIS A 420 -3.41 15.00 3.78
N LEU A 421 -3.67 15.27 5.07
CA LEU A 421 -2.80 14.90 6.17
C LEU A 421 -3.59 14.02 7.14
N HIS A 422 -3.23 12.75 7.19
CA HIS A 422 -3.81 11.78 8.10
C HIS A 422 -2.82 11.53 9.23
N TYR A 423 -3.15 12.06 10.40
CA TYR A 423 -2.34 11.86 11.60
C TYR A 423 -3.11 10.93 12.54
N LYS A 424 -2.94 9.61 12.37
CA LYS A 424 -3.73 8.63 13.15
C LYS A 424 -3.13 8.49 14.53
N LEU A 425 -3.61 9.32 15.45
CA LEU A 425 -3.32 9.20 16.88
C LEU A 425 -4.13 8.11 17.55
N VAL A 426 -3.67 7.70 18.73
CA VAL A 426 -4.50 7.02 19.73
C VAL A 426 -5.76 7.88 19.95
N GLY A 427 -6.89 7.43 19.40
CA GLY A 427 -8.16 8.18 19.38
C GLY A 427 -8.73 8.51 17.99
N GLY A 428 -8.00 8.25 16.90
CA GLY A 428 -8.54 8.32 15.53
C GLY A 428 -8.85 9.73 14.99
N LYS A 429 -8.45 10.81 15.68
CA LYS A 429 -8.65 12.19 15.23
C LYS A 429 -7.86 12.45 13.95
N VAL A 430 -8.48 13.12 12.97
CA VAL A 430 -7.83 13.55 11.72
C VAL A 430 -7.59 15.06 11.81
N LEU A 431 -6.33 15.50 11.71
CA LEU A 431 -6.00 16.92 11.62
C LEU A 431 -6.21 17.42 10.19
N GLN A 432 -6.95 18.51 10.05
CA GLN A 432 -7.23 19.09 8.73
C GLN A 432 -6.16 20.12 8.35
N LEU A 433 -5.76 20.11 7.08
CA LEU A 433 -4.78 21.06 6.58
C LEU A 433 -5.39 22.45 6.48
N TYR A 434 -4.81 23.38 7.22
CA TYR A 434 -5.08 24.78 7.10
C TYR A 434 -4.04 25.42 6.17
N ARG A 435 -4.49 26.19 5.17
CA ARG A 435 -3.64 26.94 4.24
C ARG A 435 -3.75 28.43 4.52
N ALA A 436 -2.62 29.12 4.59
CA ALA A 436 -2.58 30.56 4.79
C ALA A 436 -3.20 31.37 3.63
N GLY A 437 -3.41 30.75 2.47
CA GLY A 437 -4.13 31.33 1.32
C GLY A 437 -5.58 30.85 1.17
N SER A 438 -6.17 30.24 2.20
CA SER A 438 -7.58 29.84 2.15
C SER A 438 -8.48 31.08 2.05
N THR A 439 -9.67 30.92 1.45
CA THR A 439 -10.62 32.02 1.31
C THR A 439 -11.18 32.40 2.68
N LEU A 440 -11.28 33.69 2.98
CA LEU A 440 -12.04 34.18 4.13
C LEU A 440 -13.45 34.51 3.68
N TRP A 441 -14.45 33.79 4.19
CA TRP A 441 -15.85 34.07 3.92
C TRP A 441 -16.41 35.04 4.96
N ILE A 442 -17.05 36.10 4.50
CA ILE A 442 -17.56 37.17 5.36
C ILE A 442 -19.01 37.43 4.98
N SER A 443 -19.94 37.46 5.94
CA SER A 443 -21.29 37.94 5.63
C SER A 443 -21.23 39.43 5.23
N PRO A 444 -21.99 39.90 4.23
CA PRO A 444 -21.92 41.29 3.77
C PRO A 444 -22.00 42.32 4.90
N GLU A 445 -22.85 42.06 5.91
CA GLU A 445 -23.11 42.94 7.04
C GLU A 445 -21.95 42.96 8.06
N ALA A 446 -21.11 41.94 8.08
CA ALA A 446 -19.95 41.83 8.96
C ALA A 446 -18.68 42.41 8.34
N TYR A 447 -18.72 42.77 7.05
CA TYR A 447 -17.54 43.16 6.29
C TYR A 447 -16.87 44.42 6.85
N SER A 448 -17.64 45.45 7.16
CA SER A 448 -17.12 46.71 7.70
C SER A 448 -16.37 46.50 9.02
N SER A 449 -16.96 45.72 9.94
CA SER A 449 -16.35 45.36 11.22
C SER A 449 -15.03 44.61 11.04
N TRP A 450 -14.98 43.67 10.09
CA TRP A 450 -13.75 42.98 9.76
C TRP A 450 -12.71 43.93 9.14
N ALA A 451 -13.08 44.69 8.10
CA ALA A 451 -12.18 45.56 7.32
C ALA A 451 -11.52 46.65 8.19
N GLN A 452 -12.25 47.15 9.20
CA GLN A 452 -11.74 48.10 10.20
C GLN A 452 -10.85 47.43 11.27
N GLY A 453 -10.68 46.12 11.21
CA GLY A 453 -9.86 45.35 12.16
C GLY A 453 -10.53 45.01 13.48
N GLY A 454 -11.84 45.29 13.64
CA GLY A 454 -12.60 45.04 14.86
C GLY A 454 -12.59 43.56 15.31
N LEU A 455 -12.39 42.64 14.36
CA LEU A 455 -12.35 41.19 14.61
C LEU A 455 -10.93 40.61 14.75
N ASN A 456 -9.87 41.40 14.53
CA ASN A 456 -8.49 40.90 14.49
C ASN A 456 -8.07 40.17 15.77
N ARG A 457 -8.49 40.67 16.95
CA ARG A 457 -8.18 40.04 18.25
C ARG A 457 -8.91 38.70 18.41
N SER A 458 -10.18 38.63 17.99
CA SER A 458 -10.99 37.40 18.06
C SER A 458 -10.44 36.33 17.11
N ILE A 459 -10.16 36.71 15.86
CA ILE A 459 -9.53 35.85 14.85
C ILE A 459 -8.21 35.29 15.38
N ALA A 460 -7.33 36.14 15.91
CA ALA A 460 -6.05 35.73 16.46
C ALA A 460 -6.20 34.73 17.62
N LYS A 461 -7.17 34.96 18.52
CA LYS A 461 -7.48 34.08 19.65
C LYS A 461 -8.00 32.72 19.19
N ILE A 462 -8.91 32.69 18.22
CA ILE A 462 -9.51 31.45 17.70
C ILE A 462 -8.47 30.65 16.91
N CYS A 463 -7.73 31.30 16.00
CA CYS A 463 -6.65 30.64 15.26
C CYS A 463 -5.60 30.04 16.20
N LYS A 464 -5.17 30.77 17.24
CA LYS A 464 -4.23 30.26 18.26
C LYS A 464 -4.75 29.02 19.00
N LYS A 465 -6.07 28.90 19.17
CA LYS A 465 -6.69 27.74 19.85
C LYS A 465 -6.99 26.56 18.92
N ALA A 466 -7.31 26.83 17.66
CA ALA A 466 -7.86 25.81 16.75
C ALA A 466 -6.85 25.30 15.71
N ILE A 467 -5.79 26.08 15.42
CA ILE A 467 -4.79 25.79 14.39
C ILE A 467 -3.42 25.61 15.04
N PHE A 468 -2.84 24.43 14.86
CA PHE A 468 -1.44 24.18 15.18
C PHE A 468 -0.55 24.69 14.04
N SER A 469 0.37 25.62 14.32
CA SER A 469 1.35 26.10 13.32
C SER A 469 2.70 25.46 13.58
N ILE A 470 3.24 24.71 12.61
CA ILE A 470 4.52 24.02 12.79
C ILE A 470 5.71 24.98 13.02
N TYR A 471 5.59 26.23 12.58
CA TYR A 471 6.63 27.25 12.75
C TYR A 471 6.42 28.16 13.95
N GLY A 472 5.35 27.95 14.73
CA GLY A 472 4.98 28.85 15.83
C GLY A 472 4.58 30.26 15.40
N THR A 473 4.77 30.63 14.13
CA THR A 473 4.29 31.89 13.58
C THR A 473 2.78 31.90 13.66
N GLN A 474 2.26 33.00 14.22
CA GLN A 474 0.82 33.18 14.35
C GLN A 474 0.22 33.16 12.94
N CYS A 475 -0.75 32.29 12.72
CA CYS A 475 -1.44 32.24 11.45
C CYS A 475 -2.27 33.52 11.27
N MET A 476 -1.72 34.48 10.52
CA MET A 476 -2.23 35.86 10.42
C MET A 476 -3.10 36.10 9.18
N SER A 477 -3.42 35.05 8.42
CA SER A 477 -3.98 35.13 7.05
C SER A 477 -5.29 35.91 6.89
N PHE A 478 -6.03 36.12 7.98
CA PHE A 478 -7.36 36.71 7.94
C PHE A 478 -7.45 38.09 8.61
N ARG A 479 -6.32 38.69 8.98
CA ARG A 479 -6.34 40.06 9.52
C ARG A 479 -6.61 41.04 8.40
N ALA A 480 -7.53 41.96 8.63
CA ALA A 480 -7.68 43.10 7.76
C ALA A 480 -6.38 43.93 7.76
N THR A 481 -5.96 44.36 6.58
CA THR A 481 -4.84 45.28 6.39
C THR A 481 -5.41 46.61 5.89
N ALA A 482 -4.68 47.71 6.12
CA ALA A 482 -5.12 49.06 5.70
C ALA A 482 -5.32 49.20 4.18
N TRP A 483 -4.89 48.21 3.39
CA TRP A 483 -4.95 48.19 1.93
C TRP A 483 -6.28 47.66 1.39
N PHE A 484 -7.16 47.12 2.24
CA PHE A 484 -8.43 46.59 1.78
C PHE A 484 -9.44 47.71 1.59
N SER A 485 -10.06 47.76 0.41
CA SER A 485 -11.19 48.65 0.14
C SER A 485 -12.28 48.39 1.19
N PRO A 486 -12.89 49.43 1.78
CA PRO A 486 -14.01 49.26 2.71
C PRO A 486 -15.27 48.72 1.99
N ASN A 487 -15.29 48.74 0.66
CA ASN A 487 -16.41 48.31 -0.17
C ASN A 487 -15.93 47.64 -1.47
N PRO A 488 -15.30 46.45 -1.40
CA PRO A 488 -14.83 45.77 -2.61
C PRO A 488 -15.99 45.31 -3.49
N GLY A 489 -15.82 45.42 -4.79
CA GLY A 489 -16.67 44.78 -5.79
C GLY A 489 -16.36 43.29 -5.94
N CYS A 490 -17.37 42.48 -6.21
CA CYS A 490 -17.17 41.12 -6.70
C CYS A 490 -16.52 41.20 -8.09
N PHE A 491 -15.34 40.61 -8.27
CA PHE A 491 -14.63 40.67 -9.57
C PHE A 491 -15.34 39.96 -10.74
N VAL A 492 -16.49 39.32 -10.50
CA VAL A 492 -17.30 38.64 -11.52
C VAL A 492 -18.55 39.45 -11.83
N CYS A 493 -19.44 39.67 -10.85
CA CYS A 493 -20.70 40.40 -11.08
C CYS A 493 -20.61 41.91 -10.83
N GLN A 494 -19.43 42.42 -10.44
CA GLN A 494 -19.13 43.82 -10.14
C GLN A 494 -19.91 44.46 -8.99
N LYS A 495 -20.93 43.79 -8.44
CA LYS A 495 -21.66 44.25 -7.25
C LYS A 495 -20.73 44.38 -6.04
N THR A 496 -20.86 45.49 -5.35
CA THR A 496 -20.13 45.89 -4.14
C THR A 496 -20.75 45.32 -2.86
N VAL A 497 -20.00 45.33 -1.76
CA VAL A 497 -20.49 44.90 -0.44
C VAL A 497 -21.71 45.72 0.01
N SER A 498 -21.70 47.03 -0.22
CA SER A 498 -22.83 47.91 0.12
C SER A 498 -24.08 47.54 -0.66
N GLU A 499 -23.95 47.26 -1.97
CA GLU A 499 -25.07 46.82 -2.79
C GLU A 499 -25.63 45.48 -2.29
N PHE A 500 -24.77 44.51 -1.96
CA PHE A 500 -25.22 43.24 -1.38
C PHE A 500 -25.98 43.42 -0.06
N THR A 501 -25.57 44.38 0.77
CA THR A 501 -26.24 44.68 2.05
C THR A 501 -27.61 45.31 1.84
N GLN A 502 -27.84 45.98 0.71
CA GLN A 502 -29.13 46.57 0.35
C GLN A 502 -30.08 45.59 -0.35
N MET A 503 -29.58 44.44 -0.84
CA MET A 503 -30.41 43.42 -1.49
C MET A 503 -31.39 42.77 -0.51
N ILE A 504 -32.55 42.35 -1.02
CA ILE A 504 -33.53 41.53 -0.28
C ILE A 504 -32.83 40.25 0.20
N PRO A 505 -33.08 39.77 1.44
CA PRO A 505 -32.36 38.62 2.01
C PRO A 505 -32.31 37.36 1.14
N MET A 506 -33.34 37.11 0.32
CA MET A 506 -33.40 35.94 -0.57
C MET A 506 -32.44 36.02 -1.75
N ASP A 507 -32.16 37.22 -2.25
CA ASP A 507 -31.25 37.44 -3.39
C ASP A 507 -29.82 37.76 -2.95
N ARG A 508 -29.63 38.05 -1.66
CA ARG A 508 -28.35 38.41 -1.06
C ARG A 508 -27.41 37.20 -1.07
N PRO A 509 -26.17 37.33 -1.57
CA PRO A 509 -25.19 36.27 -1.40
C PRO A 509 -24.92 36.09 0.10
N ARG A 510 -24.99 34.84 0.56
CA ARG A 510 -24.76 34.51 1.97
C ARG A 510 -23.38 34.95 2.47
N TYR A 511 -22.38 34.92 1.59
CA TYR A 511 -21.01 35.29 1.90
C TYR A 511 -20.30 36.00 0.74
N ILE A 512 -19.32 36.80 1.11
CA ILE A 512 -18.30 37.39 0.25
C ILE A 512 -16.97 36.74 0.61
N GLY A 513 -16.31 36.13 -0.36
CA GLY A 513 -15.03 35.45 -0.19
C GLY A 513 -13.87 36.39 -0.53
N ILE A 514 -12.95 36.59 0.41
CA ILE A 514 -11.68 37.27 0.18
C ILE A 514 -10.65 36.22 -0.21
N VAL A 515 -10.27 36.25 -1.49
CA VAL A 515 -9.54 35.15 -2.13
C VAL A 515 -8.03 35.34 -2.13
N TYR A 516 -7.50 36.49 -1.69
CA TYR A 516 -6.06 36.76 -1.70
C TYR A 516 -5.59 37.91 -0.78
N LYS A 517 -4.27 38.01 -0.57
CA LYS A 517 -3.58 39.11 0.16
C LYS A 517 -3.84 40.51 -0.42
N LYS A 518 -4.22 40.61 -1.69
CA LYS A 518 -4.58 41.88 -2.35
C LYS A 518 -6.02 42.33 -2.06
N GLY A 519 -6.80 41.55 -1.32
CA GLY A 519 -8.16 41.92 -0.93
C GLY A 519 -9.22 41.77 -2.01
N HIS A 520 -8.89 41.13 -3.14
CA HIS A 520 -9.88 40.82 -4.17
C HIS A 520 -11.00 39.95 -3.59
N ALA A 521 -12.23 40.31 -3.92
CA ALA A 521 -13.43 39.70 -3.38
C ALA A 521 -14.28 39.07 -4.49
N ALA A 522 -14.92 37.94 -4.19
CA ALA A 522 -15.98 37.38 -5.00
C ALA A 522 -17.18 37.01 -4.11
N CYS A 523 -18.40 37.24 -4.58
CA CYS A 523 -19.56 36.69 -3.89
C CYS A 523 -19.57 35.16 -4.04
N TRP A 524 -20.12 34.47 -3.03
CA TRP A 524 -20.16 33.02 -2.98
C TRP A 524 -20.74 32.39 -4.25
N THR A 525 -21.84 32.93 -4.78
CA THR A 525 -22.50 32.42 -5.99
C THR A 525 -21.58 32.48 -7.21
N CYS A 526 -20.88 33.59 -7.41
CA CYS A 526 -19.95 33.74 -8.53
C CYS A 526 -18.74 32.82 -8.40
N LEU A 527 -18.18 32.69 -7.19
CA LEU A 527 -17.03 31.79 -6.99
C LEU A 527 -17.41 30.32 -7.17
N ALA A 528 -18.60 29.91 -6.71
CA ALA A 528 -19.13 28.56 -6.93
C ALA A 528 -19.36 28.26 -8.42
N ASN A 529 -19.90 29.24 -9.19
CA ASN A 529 -20.05 29.12 -10.64
C ASN A 529 -18.70 28.91 -11.34
N LEU A 530 -17.70 29.74 -11.03
CA LEU A 530 -16.36 29.61 -11.60
C LEU A 530 -15.73 28.25 -11.26
N LEU A 531 -15.91 27.77 -10.02
CA LEU A 531 -15.40 26.45 -9.63
C LEU A 531 -16.04 25.33 -10.46
N ARG A 532 -17.36 25.37 -10.67
CA ARG A 532 -18.07 24.38 -11.50
C ARG A 532 -17.61 24.40 -12.95
N GLU A 533 -17.40 25.58 -13.52
CA GLU A 533 -16.87 25.71 -14.89
C GLU A 533 -15.47 25.09 -15.01
N LYS A 534 -14.59 25.36 -14.05
CA LYS A 534 -13.23 24.79 -14.03
C LYS A 534 -13.20 23.28 -13.80
N GLN A 535 -14.12 22.75 -13.00
CA GLN A 535 -14.31 21.31 -12.85
C GLN A 535 -14.75 20.67 -14.17
N LYS A 536 -15.71 21.28 -14.88
CA LYS A 536 -16.16 20.82 -16.22
C LYS A 536 -15.03 20.88 -17.26
N ALA A 537 -14.13 21.86 -17.16
CA ALA A 537 -12.98 22.05 -18.05
C ALA A 537 -11.77 21.12 -17.75
N GLY A 538 -11.94 20.05 -16.96
CA GLY A 538 -10.87 19.09 -16.68
C GLY A 538 -10.03 19.40 -15.44
N GLY A 539 -10.55 20.22 -14.51
CA GLY A 539 -9.93 20.45 -13.20
C GLY A 539 -8.81 21.47 -13.21
N GLU A 540 -8.89 22.47 -14.09
CA GLU A 540 -7.99 23.62 -14.07
C GLU A 540 -8.00 24.33 -12.71
N PRO A 541 -6.87 24.90 -12.26
CA PRO A 541 -6.83 25.67 -11.03
C PRO A 541 -7.76 26.89 -11.12
N LEU A 542 -8.54 27.11 -10.08
CA LEU A 542 -9.33 28.33 -9.92
C LEU A 542 -8.36 29.50 -9.70
N CYS A 543 -8.44 30.53 -10.53
CA CYS A 543 -7.59 31.73 -10.43
C CYS A 543 -8.45 32.99 -10.29
N CYS A 544 -7.91 33.99 -9.59
CA CYS A 544 -8.52 35.31 -9.47
C CYS A 544 -8.46 36.04 -10.81
N LEU A 545 -9.59 36.51 -11.32
CA LEU A 545 -9.66 37.16 -12.65
C LEU A 545 -8.92 38.51 -12.72
N LEU A 546 -8.65 39.13 -11.58
CA LEU A 546 -7.97 40.44 -11.52
C LEU A 546 -6.44 40.34 -11.48
N CYS A 547 -5.89 39.29 -10.87
CA CYS A 547 -4.44 39.15 -10.69
C CYS A 547 -3.84 37.85 -11.21
N GLY A 548 -4.67 36.90 -11.68
CA GLY A 548 -4.21 35.59 -12.13
C GLY A 548 -3.79 34.63 -11.00
N ASP A 549 -3.74 35.09 -9.75
CA ASP A 549 -3.30 34.27 -8.62
C ASP A 549 -4.26 33.08 -8.37
N LYS A 550 -3.69 31.92 -8.06
CA LYS A 550 -4.45 30.71 -7.75
C LYS A 550 -5.21 30.85 -6.43
N ILE A 551 -6.52 30.60 -6.48
CA ILE A 551 -7.42 30.55 -5.33
C ILE A 551 -7.35 29.14 -4.76
N VAL A 552 -6.82 29.02 -3.53
CA VAL A 552 -6.66 27.73 -2.87
C VAL A 552 -7.94 27.37 -2.12
N HIS A 553 -8.60 26.28 -2.55
CA HIS A 553 -9.68 25.67 -1.79
C HIS A 553 -9.13 24.53 -0.94
N SER A 554 -9.02 24.76 0.37
CA SER A 554 -8.48 23.81 1.36
C SER A 554 -9.58 23.00 2.07
N GLY A 555 -10.84 23.14 1.66
CA GLY A 555 -12.03 22.57 2.32
C GLY A 555 -12.45 23.37 3.57
N PHE A 556 -11.49 23.84 4.37
CA PHE A 556 -11.73 24.68 5.54
C PHE A 556 -11.42 26.14 5.31
N ASN A 557 -12.34 26.98 5.75
CA ASN A 557 -12.21 28.41 5.59
C ASN A 557 -12.43 29.14 6.92
N GLY A 558 -11.81 30.31 7.04
CA GLY A 558 -12.26 31.29 8.01
C GLY A 558 -13.63 31.80 7.59
N VAL A 559 -14.58 31.84 8.52
CA VAL A 559 -15.92 32.36 8.26
C VAL A 559 -16.27 33.41 9.32
N ILE A 560 -16.67 34.59 8.88
CA ILE A 560 -17.18 35.66 9.71
C ILE A 560 -18.69 35.74 9.49
N ARG A 561 -19.45 35.59 10.57
CA ARG A 561 -20.92 35.62 10.57
C ARG A 561 -21.42 36.60 11.62
N ASN A 562 -22.64 37.09 11.44
CA ASN A 562 -23.36 37.78 12.49
C ASN A 562 -24.17 36.80 13.34
N SER A 563 -24.21 37.05 14.64
CA SER A 563 -25.16 36.41 15.54
C SER A 563 -26.57 36.96 15.31
N VAL A 564 -27.57 36.35 15.95
CA VAL A 564 -28.96 36.85 15.93
C VAL A 564 -29.05 38.30 16.45
N ASN A 565 -28.11 38.71 17.31
CA ASN A 565 -28.04 40.06 17.87
C ASN A 565 -27.18 41.01 17.01
N GLY A 566 -26.80 40.62 15.79
CA GLY A 566 -25.98 41.44 14.90
C GLY A 566 -24.49 41.50 15.24
N ILE A 567 -24.03 40.75 16.26
CA ILE A 567 -22.61 40.75 16.65
C ILE A 567 -21.82 39.86 15.69
N SER A 568 -20.84 40.44 15.00
CA SER A 568 -19.94 39.69 14.12
C SER A 568 -18.96 38.82 14.93
N PHE A 569 -18.77 37.57 14.52
CA PHE A 569 -17.81 36.65 15.13
C PHE A 569 -17.14 35.77 14.06
N PHE A 570 -15.93 35.31 14.37
CA PHE A 570 -15.13 34.45 13.50
C PHE A 570 -15.26 32.99 13.94
N VAL A 571 -15.32 32.06 12.99
CA VAL A 571 -15.24 30.62 13.20
C VAL A 571 -14.43 29.97 12.09
N LEU A 572 -13.86 28.80 12.36
CA LEU A 572 -13.36 27.90 11.32
C LEU A 572 -14.47 26.92 10.99
N SER A 573 -14.90 26.89 9.73
CA SER A 573 -16.02 26.04 9.29
C SER A 573 -15.75 25.53 7.88
N TRP A 574 -16.33 24.37 7.57
CA TRP A 574 -16.60 24.02 6.18
C TRP A 574 -17.56 25.03 5.59
N VAL A 575 -17.28 25.42 4.35
CA VAL A 575 -18.21 26.16 3.51
C VAL A 575 -18.26 25.36 2.22
N ASP A 576 -19.30 24.53 2.10
CA ASP A 576 -19.52 23.77 0.87
C ASP A 576 -19.79 24.77 -0.26
N LEU A 577 -18.89 24.74 -1.25
CA LEU A 577 -19.08 25.42 -2.53
C LEU A 577 -19.79 24.51 -3.54
N GLU A 578 -20.01 23.25 -3.18
CA GLU A 578 -20.80 22.29 -3.92
C GLU A 578 -22.27 22.48 -3.51
N ILE A 579 -23.12 22.82 -4.48
CA ILE A 579 -24.58 22.89 -4.35
C ILE A 579 -25.16 21.55 -4.74
#